data_AF-A0A182TQR7-F1
#
_entry.id   AF-A0A182TQR7-F1
#
_cell.length_a   1.000
_cell.length_b   1.000
_cell.length_c   1.000
_cell.angle_alpha   90.00
_cell.angle_beta   90.00
_cell.angle_gamma   90.00
#
_symmetry.space_group_name_H-M   'P 1'
#
loop_
_entity.id
_entity.type
_entity.pdbx_description
1 polymer ?
#
loop_
_entity_poly.entity_id
_entity_poly.type
_entity_poly.pdbx_seq_one_letter_code
_entity_poly.pdbx_strand_id
1 'polypeptide(L)'
;MDDRTIDTIFAGSMENLPPVSSKIVRIFTSSTFTDTTMERNNLMAKCYPRIKDYCREKHGLEFQVVDMRWGVRDEATDDHMTTELCMREIQNCQRLSMGPNFVVFLGQKYGYRPIPTYILSSELQLIRDDLASMGVDVTLLDLWYKKDSNAVPPISILQPISSILINFNNKRVPKLQAEDQAVWWDTLTKMQKLFRKGAASLFAQGKLDKDQTHNYFMSVTEREVINGVLNVKNTKNHCLAYIRYINNINLQNLKKASLYVDILNRSLDTEACKLLADLRDVRVPNRIEASNIQKYTIEWIGREGLDVDTHEEYLNHFITHFYKNIVKLVDRAMRKEDSSAQGQIVTEILQHLHACNNSVKVFYGREEQLERIERYMLGTSDKPIVLYGEGGCGKTSLLAKSAALTTNDWFAKVRPICIIRFLGTTPDSSALTPTLISICQQISYNFMLPFDQIPDDLVPLTAHFKQLLTYANPQQPLILFLDSVDQLTGAQDANKVSWLPTRLPSYCKVSACRLE
;
A
#
# COMPACT_ATOMS: atom_id res chain seq x y z
N MET A 1 16.44 5.24 -13.25
CA MET A 1 16.13 6.63 -12.87
C MET A 1 16.82 7.54 -13.88
N ASP A 2 16.36 8.78 -14.06
CA ASP A 2 17.12 9.79 -14.82
C ASP A 2 18.24 10.37 -13.94
N ASP A 3 19.32 10.87 -14.55
CA ASP A 3 20.53 11.33 -13.86
C ASP A 3 20.22 12.44 -12.84
N ARG A 4 19.28 13.32 -13.16
CA ARG A 4 18.84 14.39 -12.26
C ARG A 4 18.23 13.86 -10.96
N THR A 5 17.45 12.78 -11.00
CA THR A 5 16.90 12.17 -9.79
C THR A 5 18.02 11.57 -8.94
N ILE A 6 19.00 10.93 -9.59
CA ILE A 6 20.16 10.36 -8.89
C ILE A 6 20.95 11.47 -8.18
N ASP A 7 21.23 12.58 -8.85
CA ASP A 7 21.90 13.75 -8.26
C ASP A 7 21.16 14.26 -7.01
N THR A 8 19.82 14.36 -7.07
CA THR A 8 19.02 14.82 -5.92
C THR A 8 19.06 13.86 -4.74
N ILE A 9 19.10 12.54 -4.99
CA ILE A 9 19.23 11.52 -3.94
C ILE A 9 20.61 11.64 -3.28
N PHE A 10 21.67 11.73 -4.08
CA PHE A 10 23.03 11.87 -3.56
C PHE A 10 23.25 13.19 -2.80
N ALA A 11 22.60 14.27 -3.19
CA ALA A 11 22.61 15.53 -2.44
C ALA A 11 21.84 15.43 -1.09
N GLY A 12 21.04 14.39 -0.89
CA GLY A 12 20.21 14.20 0.29
C GLY A 12 18.91 15.00 0.29
N SER A 13 18.41 15.35 -0.90
CA SER A 13 17.12 16.03 -1.02
C SER A 13 15.97 15.09 -0.69
N MET A 14 15.00 15.58 0.08
CA MET A 14 13.76 14.85 0.38
C MET A 14 12.60 15.20 -0.55
N GLU A 15 12.85 16.07 -1.54
CA GLU A 15 11.84 16.46 -2.52
C GLU A 15 11.65 15.37 -3.57
N ASN A 16 10.39 15.02 -3.87
CA ASN A 16 10.01 14.10 -4.96
C ASN A 16 10.75 12.74 -4.94
N LEU A 17 11.01 12.19 -3.74
CA LEU A 17 11.71 10.91 -3.59
C LEU A 17 11.04 9.78 -4.40
N PRO A 18 11.80 9.04 -5.24
CA PRO A 18 11.28 7.84 -5.89
C PRO A 18 10.96 6.76 -4.85
N PRO A 19 10.05 5.82 -5.13
CA PRO A 19 9.75 4.73 -4.19
C PRO A 19 10.98 3.85 -3.95
N VAL A 20 11.18 3.42 -2.71
CA VAL A 20 12.21 2.45 -2.35
C VAL A 20 11.91 1.11 -3.04
N SER A 21 12.91 0.49 -3.65
CA SER A 21 12.76 -0.88 -4.14
C SER A 21 12.62 -1.85 -2.97
N SER A 22 11.47 -2.50 -2.89
CA SER A 22 11.16 -3.53 -1.92
C SER A 22 11.49 -4.90 -2.52
N LYS A 23 12.23 -5.77 -1.81
CA LYS A 23 12.55 -7.12 -2.32
C LYS A 23 11.38 -8.10 -2.18
N ILE A 24 10.17 -7.67 -2.53
CA ILE A 24 8.94 -8.45 -2.42
C ILE A 24 8.07 -8.29 -3.67
N VAL A 25 7.49 -9.38 -4.12
CA VAL A 25 6.39 -9.43 -5.10
C VAL A 25 5.12 -9.74 -4.31
N ARG A 26 4.27 -8.73 -4.13
CA ARG A 26 3.02 -8.82 -3.36
C ARG A 26 1.81 -8.56 -4.25
N ILE A 27 0.97 -9.57 -4.45
CA ILE A 27 -0.15 -9.51 -5.41
C ILE A 27 -1.48 -9.52 -4.69
N PHE A 28 -2.31 -8.50 -4.91
CA PHE A 28 -3.71 -8.55 -4.52
C PHE A 28 -4.53 -9.34 -5.54
N THR A 29 -5.30 -10.31 -5.08
CA THR A 29 -6.23 -11.09 -5.90
C THR A 29 -7.67 -10.62 -5.68
N SER A 30 -8.24 -10.01 -6.72
CA SER A 30 -9.64 -9.56 -6.74
C SER A 30 -10.53 -10.56 -7.48
N SER A 31 -11.57 -11.06 -6.82
CA SER A 31 -12.60 -11.89 -7.43
C SER A 31 -13.87 -11.96 -6.58
N THR A 32 -14.97 -12.48 -7.11
CA THR A 32 -16.09 -12.89 -6.26
C THR A 32 -15.76 -14.19 -5.50
N PHE A 33 -16.48 -14.45 -4.41
CA PHE A 33 -16.19 -15.58 -3.51
C PHE A 33 -16.49 -16.95 -4.13
N THR A 34 -17.61 -17.10 -4.84
CA THR A 34 -18.08 -18.42 -5.27
C THR A 34 -17.66 -18.76 -6.70
N ASP A 35 -17.71 -17.76 -7.59
CA ASP A 35 -17.56 -17.93 -9.05
C ASP A 35 -16.18 -18.47 -9.43
N THR A 36 -15.13 -18.04 -8.74
CA THR A 36 -13.73 -18.36 -9.10
C THR A 36 -13.06 -19.34 -8.14
N THR A 37 -13.85 -20.09 -7.37
CA THR A 37 -13.33 -21.02 -6.35
C THR A 37 -12.41 -22.07 -6.96
N MET A 38 -12.76 -22.60 -8.13
CA MET A 38 -12.01 -23.65 -8.81
C MET A 38 -10.62 -23.18 -9.24
N GLU A 39 -10.54 -21.98 -9.82
CA GLU A 39 -9.30 -21.33 -10.23
C GLU A 39 -8.41 -21.01 -9.03
N ARG A 40 -8.97 -20.37 -7.99
CA ARG A 40 -8.22 -19.97 -6.79
C ARG A 40 -7.64 -21.17 -6.05
N ASN A 41 -8.42 -22.24 -5.88
CA ASN A 41 -7.95 -23.46 -5.24
C ASN A 41 -6.78 -24.08 -6.02
N ASN A 42 -6.86 -24.11 -7.35
CA ASN A 42 -5.79 -24.62 -8.19
C ASN A 42 -4.54 -23.72 -8.16
N LEU A 43 -4.69 -22.39 -8.10
CA LEU A 43 -3.55 -21.47 -7.96
C LEU A 43 -2.80 -21.71 -6.66
N MET A 44 -3.50 -21.85 -5.53
CA MET A 44 -2.85 -22.12 -4.25
C MET A 44 -2.17 -23.48 -4.23
N ALA A 45 -2.82 -24.53 -4.75
CA ALA A 45 -2.28 -25.88 -4.70
C ALA A 45 -1.09 -26.08 -5.64
N LYS A 46 -1.13 -25.51 -6.85
CA LYS A 46 -0.21 -25.85 -7.94
C LYS A 46 0.66 -24.69 -8.43
N CYS A 47 0.22 -23.45 -8.31
CA CYS A 47 0.85 -22.30 -8.98
C CYS A 47 1.69 -21.42 -8.05
N TYR A 48 1.09 -20.93 -6.95
CA TYR A 48 1.75 -20.02 -6.02
C TYR A 48 3.04 -20.58 -5.40
N PRO A 49 3.12 -21.87 -5.00
CA PRO A 49 4.38 -22.44 -4.52
C PRO A 49 5.51 -22.33 -5.57
N ARG A 50 5.21 -22.65 -6.84
CA ARG A 50 6.18 -22.58 -7.93
C ARG A 50 6.64 -21.16 -8.21
N ILE A 51 5.73 -20.18 -8.15
CA ILE A 51 6.09 -18.76 -8.31
C ILE A 51 6.96 -18.30 -7.13
N LYS A 52 6.64 -18.73 -5.92
CA LYS A 52 7.43 -18.43 -4.72
C LYS A 52 8.85 -18.96 -4.82
N ASP A 53 9.00 -20.23 -5.22
CA ASP A 53 10.33 -20.83 -5.42
C ASP A 53 11.09 -20.09 -6.51
N TYR A 54 10.45 -19.77 -7.64
CA TYR A 54 11.06 -19.01 -8.72
C TYR A 54 11.55 -17.62 -8.27
N CYS A 55 10.72 -16.86 -7.56
CA CYS A 55 11.07 -15.52 -7.07
C CYS A 55 12.25 -15.57 -6.09
N ARG A 56 12.23 -16.54 -5.17
CA ARG A 56 13.28 -16.73 -4.17
C ARG A 56 14.59 -17.17 -4.81
N GLU A 57 14.57 -18.21 -5.64
CA GLU A 57 15.78 -18.84 -6.17
C GLU A 57 16.45 -18.01 -7.26
N LYS A 58 15.66 -17.36 -8.13
CA LYS A 58 16.22 -16.60 -9.26
C LYS A 58 16.59 -15.17 -8.89
N HIS A 59 15.79 -14.51 -8.05
CA HIS A 59 15.90 -13.06 -7.81
C HIS A 59 16.05 -12.68 -6.34
N GLY A 60 16.03 -13.64 -5.41
CA GLY A 60 16.08 -13.35 -3.97
C GLY A 60 14.87 -12.57 -3.46
N LEU A 61 13.73 -12.65 -4.17
CA LEU A 61 12.51 -11.92 -3.82
C LEU A 61 11.59 -12.78 -2.94
N GLU A 62 10.94 -12.15 -1.98
CA GLU A 62 9.79 -12.75 -1.30
C GLU A 62 8.55 -12.69 -2.21
N PHE A 63 7.73 -13.75 -2.21
CA PHE A 63 6.45 -13.77 -2.95
C PHE A 63 5.28 -13.94 -1.98
N GLN A 64 4.32 -13.04 -2.08
CA GLN A 64 3.13 -13.04 -1.24
C GLN A 64 1.87 -12.77 -2.07
N VAL A 65 0.81 -13.53 -1.80
CA VAL A 65 -0.52 -13.30 -2.37
C VAL A 65 -1.44 -12.82 -1.26
N VAL A 66 -2.14 -11.73 -1.51
CA VAL A 66 -3.20 -11.22 -0.67
C VAL A 66 -4.54 -11.58 -1.32
N ASP A 67 -5.19 -12.60 -0.77
CA ASP A 67 -6.57 -12.95 -1.10
C ASP A 67 -7.43 -12.76 0.15
N MET A 68 -8.15 -11.63 0.20
CA MET A 68 -9.00 -11.29 1.34
C MET A 68 -10.18 -12.24 1.52
N ARG A 69 -10.43 -13.18 0.60
CA ARG A 69 -11.51 -14.18 0.77
C ARG A 69 -11.08 -15.32 1.70
N TRP A 70 -9.79 -15.39 2.04
CA TRP A 70 -9.22 -16.30 3.01
C TRP A 70 -8.89 -15.53 4.28
N GLY A 71 -9.59 -15.80 5.38
CA GLY A 71 -9.28 -15.19 6.67
C GLY A 71 -9.96 -13.84 6.98
N VAL A 72 -11.06 -13.48 6.31
CA VAL A 72 -11.96 -12.44 6.88
C VAL A 72 -12.47 -13.00 8.20
N ARG A 73 -12.11 -12.34 9.31
CA ARG A 73 -12.63 -12.71 10.62
C ARG A 73 -14.06 -12.19 10.76
N ASP A 74 -14.86 -12.86 11.60
CA ASP A 74 -16.26 -12.47 11.85
C ASP A 74 -16.36 -11.02 12.36
N GLU A 75 -15.33 -10.55 13.08
CA GLU A 75 -15.23 -9.16 13.57
C GLU A 75 -15.19 -8.13 12.43
N ALA A 76 -14.51 -8.42 11.31
CA ALA A 76 -14.44 -7.48 10.18
C ALA A 76 -15.79 -7.35 9.45
N THR A 77 -16.65 -8.36 9.56
CA THR A 77 -18.03 -8.31 9.06
C THR A 77 -18.92 -7.50 10.00
N ASP A 78 -18.71 -7.64 11.31
CA ASP A 78 -19.41 -6.90 12.36
C ASP A 78 -19.21 -5.38 12.24
N ASP A 79 -17.95 -4.96 12.06
CA ASP A 79 -17.57 -3.55 11.96
C ASP A 79 -17.71 -2.97 10.55
N HIS A 80 -18.21 -3.76 9.58
CA HIS A 80 -18.31 -3.36 8.16
C HIS A 80 -16.97 -2.94 7.53
N MET A 81 -15.86 -3.53 7.98
CA MET A 81 -14.49 -3.13 7.62
C MET A 81 -13.90 -3.87 6.42
N THR A 82 -14.55 -4.94 5.95
CA THR A 82 -14.05 -5.79 4.86
C THR A 82 -13.63 -4.99 3.62
N THR A 83 -14.44 -4.03 3.19
CA THR A 83 -14.13 -3.20 2.01
C THR A 83 -12.92 -2.30 2.24
N GLU A 84 -12.81 -1.66 3.40
CA GLU A 84 -11.68 -0.77 3.73
C GLU A 84 -10.38 -1.56 3.81
N LEU A 85 -10.41 -2.74 4.44
CA LEU A 85 -9.27 -3.65 4.50
C LEU A 85 -8.80 -4.06 3.09
N CYS A 86 -9.73 -4.39 2.18
CA CYS A 86 -9.38 -4.65 0.78
C CYS A 86 -8.68 -3.45 0.13
N MET A 87 -9.20 -2.23 0.32
CA MET A 87 -8.59 -1.03 -0.29
C MET A 87 -7.19 -0.76 0.26
N ARG A 88 -7.00 -0.91 1.58
CA ARG A 88 -5.70 -0.75 2.23
C ARG A 88 -4.68 -1.77 1.72
N GLU A 89 -5.11 -3.02 1.56
CA GLU A 89 -4.24 -4.08 1.01
C GLU A 89 -3.89 -3.85 -0.46
N ILE A 90 -4.82 -3.35 -1.28
CA ILE A 90 -4.51 -2.96 -2.67
C ILE A 90 -3.43 -1.86 -2.68
N GLN A 91 -3.58 -0.83 -1.85
CA GLN A 91 -2.58 0.24 -1.73
C GLN A 91 -1.22 -0.30 -1.27
N ASN A 92 -1.21 -1.23 -0.31
CA ASN A 92 0.01 -1.89 0.14
C ASN A 92 0.68 -2.70 -0.98
N CYS A 93 -0.07 -3.49 -1.73
CA CYS A 93 0.47 -4.22 -2.88
C CYS A 93 1.03 -3.25 -3.94
N GLN A 94 0.33 -2.16 -4.23
CA GLN A 94 0.80 -1.16 -5.20
C GLN A 94 2.08 -0.45 -4.76
N ARG A 95 2.23 -0.20 -3.45
CA ARG A 95 3.39 0.47 -2.87
C ARG A 95 4.59 -0.46 -2.69
N LEU A 96 4.35 -1.73 -2.33
CA LEU A 96 5.38 -2.67 -1.90
C LEU A 96 5.75 -3.71 -2.97
N SER A 97 4.96 -3.92 -4.01
CA SER A 97 5.26 -5.02 -4.93
C SER A 97 6.21 -4.61 -6.06
N MET A 98 7.22 -5.44 -6.28
CA MET A 98 8.04 -5.41 -7.48
C MET A 98 7.33 -6.12 -8.63
N GLY A 99 7.02 -5.38 -9.69
CA GLY A 99 6.31 -5.90 -10.85
C GLY A 99 4.82 -6.08 -10.58
N PRO A 100 4.25 -7.29 -10.72
CA PRO A 100 2.80 -7.48 -10.61
C PRO A 100 2.31 -7.15 -9.19
N ASN A 101 1.24 -6.37 -9.08
CA ASN A 101 0.65 -5.98 -7.80
C ASN A 101 -0.85 -6.27 -7.70
N PHE A 102 -1.53 -6.47 -8.82
CA PHE A 102 -2.97 -6.68 -8.85
C PHE A 102 -3.37 -7.68 -9.93
N VAL A 103 -4.17 -8.67 -9.57
CA VAL A 103 -4.80 -9.60 -10.50
C VAL A 103 -6.29 -9.66 -10.24
N VAL A 104 -7.09 -9.51 -11.30
CA VAL A 104 -8.54 -9.66 -11.23
C VAL A 104 -9.02 -10.88 -11.98
N PHE A 105 -9.94 -11.62 -11.35
CA PHE A 105 -10.72 -12.69 -11.96
C PHE A 105 -12.19 -12.25 -12.07
N LEU A 106 -12.69 -12.09 -13.29
CA LEU A 106 -14.06 -11.69 -13.58
C LEU A 106 -14.82 -12.81 -14.30
N GLY A 107 -15.84 -13.37 -13.66
CA GLY A 107 -16.72 -14.38 -14.26
C GLY A 107 -18.05 -13.79 -14.73
N GLN A 108 -19.14 -14.40 -14.29
CA GLN A 108 -20.52 -13.97 -14.57
C GLN A 108 -21.28 -13.54 -13.31
N LYS A 109 -20.59 -13.46 -12.16
CA LYS A 109 -21.13 -12.93 -10.91
C LYS A 109 -20.54 -11.56 -10.59
N TYR A 110 -21.40 -10.56 -10.42
CA TYR A 110 -21.06 -9.21 -9.97
C TYR A 110 -20.78 -9.19 -8.46
N GLY A 111 -21.54 -9.97 -7.69
CA GLY A 111 -21.27 -10.26 -6.29
C GLY A 111 -21.86 -9.26 -5.29
N TYR A 112 -21.30 -9.28 -4.08
CA TYR A 112 -21.84 -8.56 -2.92
C TYR A 112 -21.72 -7.03 -3.08
N ARG A 113 -22.83 -6.33 -2.85
CA ARG A 113 -22.99 -4.86 -2.97
C ARG A 113 -23.28 -4.25 -1.59
N PRO A 114 -22.26 -3.95 -0.78
CA PRO A 114 -22.47 -3.43 0.57
C PRO A 114 -23.10 -2.04 0.56
N ILE A 115 -23.74 -1.67 1.68
CA ILE A 115 -24.05 -0.27 1.98
C ILE A 115 -22.78 0.43 2.49
N PRO A 116 -22.62 1.75 2.31
CA PRO A 116 -21.41 2.43 2.74
C PRO A 116 -21.29 2.51 4.27
N THR A 117 -20.13 2.15 4.82
CA THR A 117 -19.85 2.29 6.27
C THR A 117 -19.86 3.75 6.71
N TYR A 118 -19.35 4.63 5.84
CA TYR A 118 -19.29 6.07 6.06
C TYR A 118 -20.02 6.81 4.95
N ILE A 119 -20.89 7.75 5.32
CA ILE A 119 -21.63 8.62 4.40
C ILE A 119 -21.51 10.05 4.92
N LEU A 120 -21.37 11.04 4.05
CA LEU A 120 -21.47 12.44 4.49
C LEU A 120 -22.83 12.66 5.18
N SER A 121 -22.85 13.29 6.36
CA SER A 121 -24.12 13.46 7.08
C SER A 121 -25.13 14.29 6.29
N SER A 122 -24.66 15.24 5.48
CA SER A 122 -25.51 16.00 4.54
C SER A 122 -26.13 15.10 3.47
N GLU A 123 -25.37 14.15 2.93
CA GLU A 123 -25.85 13.22 1.91
C GLU A 123 -26.88 12.24 2.48
N LEU A 124 -26.62 11.66 3.66
CA LEU A 124 -27.58 10.79 4.33
C LEU A 124 -28.88 11.54 4.66
N GLN A 125 -28.77 12.79 5.11
CA GLN A 125 -29.95 13.63 5.40
C GLN A 125 -30.78 13.87 4.14
N LEU A 126 -30.13 14.17 3.00
CA LEU A 126 -30.83 14.33 1.71
C LEU A 126 -31.59 13.07 1.31
N ILE A 127 -30.96 11.89 1.43
CA ILE A 127 -31.60 10.60 1.12
C ILE A 127 -32.79 10.35 2.05
N ARG A 128 -32.62 10.63 3.35
CA ARG A 128 -33.65 10.45 4.37
C ARG A 128 -34.87 11.34 4.11
N ASP A 129 -34.65 12.64 3.85
CA ASP A 129 -35.72 13.61 3.63
C ASP A 129 -36.48 13.31 2.33
N ASP A 130 -35.78 12.90 1.27
CA ASP A 130 -36.39 12.47 0.02
C ASP A 130 -37.29 11.24 0.21
N LEU A 131 -36.78 10.21 0.90
CA LEU A 131 -37.55 9.00 1.24
C LEU A 131 -38.79 9.31 2.10
N ALA A 132 -38.63 10.14 3.12
CA ALA A 132 -39.73 10.56 3.99
C ALA A 132 -40.80 11.34 3.20
N SER A 133 -40.40 12.22 2.27
CA SER A 133 -41.33 12.96 1.40
C SER A 133 -42.15 12.03 0.49
N MET A 134 -41.61 10.87 0.15
CA MET A 134 -42.30 9.80 -0.59
C MET A 134 -43.14 8.86 0.30
N GLY A 135 -43.26 9.14 1.60
CA GLY A 135 -43.98 8.30 2.56
C GLY A 135 -43.29 6.97 2.87
N VAL A 136 -41.97 6.87 2.64
CA VAL A 136 -41.19 5.67 2.97
C VAL A 136 -40.69 5.76 4.41
N ASP A 137 -40.81 4.67 5.15
CA ASP A 137 -40.26 4.56 6.50
C ASP A 137 -38.71 4.53 6.47
N VAL A 138 -38.09 5.47 7.18
CA VAL A 138 -36.64 5.68 7.28
C VAL A 138 -36.08 5.28 8.64
N THR A 139 -36.89 4.75 9.56
CA THR A 139 -36.48 4.37 10.93
C THR A 139 -35.27 3.43 10.95
N LEU A 140 -35.15 2.54 9.97
CA LEU A 140 -33.98 1.66 9.84
C LEU A 140 -32.69 2.44 9.61
N LEU A 141 -32.71 3.51 8.81
CA LEU A 141 -31.52 4.33 8.58
C LEU A 141 -31.13 5.08 9.87
N ASP A 142 -32.12 5.63 10.56
CA ASP A 142 -31.94 6.36 11.83
C ASP A 142 -31.42 5.44 12.95
N LEU A 143 -31.81 4.16 12.95
CA LEU A 143 -31.35 3.16 13.91
C LEU A 143 -29.88 2.77 13.69
N TRP A 144 -29.51 2.56 12.42
CA TRP A 144 -28.22 1.96 12.07
C TRP A 144 -27.10 2.95 11.76
N TYR A 145 -27.40 4.21 11.43
CA TYR A 145 -26.39 5.24 11.20
C TYR A 145 -26.39 6.28 12.32
N LYS A 146 -25.21 6.54 12.90
CA LYS A 146 -25.02 7.63 13.87
C LYS A 146 -24.11 8.71 13.32
N LYS A 147 -24.47 9.96 13.57
CA LYS A 147 -23.70 11.12 13.19
C LYS A 147 -22.47 11.28 14.09
N ASP A 148 -21.29 11.30 13.48
CA ASP A 148 -20.05 11.77 14.08
C ASP A 148 -19.82 13.23 13.68
N SER A 149 -19.93 14.12 14.67
CA SER A 149 -19.71 15.56 14.48
C SER A 149 -18.26 15.99 14.71
N ASN A 150 -17.38 15.06 15.10
CA ASN A 150 -15.94 15.34 15.24
C ASN A 150 -15.21 15.28 13.89
N ALA A 151 -15.76 14.54 12.92
CA ALA A 151 -15.30 14.55 11.54
C ALA A 151 -15.60 15.90 10.86
N VAL A 152 -14.67 16.39 10.05
CA VAL A 152 -14.82 17.64 9.30
C VAL A 152 -14.60 17.35 7.81
N PRO A 153 -15.66 17.37 6.96
CA PRO A 153 -17.06 17.59 7.29
C PRO A 153 -17.69 16.42 8.10
N PRO A 154 -18.83 16.63 8.80
CA PRO A 154 -19.50 15.59 9.58
C PRO A 154 -19.90 14.38 8.74
N ILE A 155 -19.70 13.19 9.30
CA ILE A 155 -20.03 11.91 8.65
C ILE A 155 -21.02 11.11 9.50
N SER A 156 -21.84 10.29 8.86
CA SER A 156 -22.70 9.31 9.49
C SER A 156 -22.09 7.92 9.34
N ILE A 157 -21.94 7.22 10.45
CA ILE A 157 -21.22 5.95 10.57
C ILE A 157 -22.22 4.82 10.83
N LEU A 158 -22.18 3.79 9.99
CA LEU A 158 -22.91 2.55 10.17
C LEU A 158 -22.43 1.85 11.45
N GLN A 159 -23.35 1.56 12.36
CA GLN A 159 -23.02 0.94 13.64
C GLN A 159 -22.61 -0.53 13.47
N PRO A 160 -21.71 -1.04 14.34
CA PRO A 160 -21.39 -2.46 14.37
C PRO A 160 -22.65 -3.31 14.55
N ILE A 161 -22.72 -4.47 13.89
CA ILE A 161 -23.91 -5.34 13.92
C ILE A 161 -24.24 -5.74 15.36
N SER A 162 -23.23 -6.13 16.12
CA SER A 162 -23.32 -6.56 17.52
C SER A 162 -23.72 -5.46 18.50
N SER A 163 -23.66 -4.18 18.10
CA SER A 163 -24.15 -3.07 18.92
C SER A 163 -25.67 -3.07 19.09
N ILE A 164 -26.39 -3.72 18.17
CA ILE A 164 -27.85 -3.87 18.18
C ILE A 164 -28.23 -5.35 18.28
N LEU A 165 -27.57 -6.22 17.51
CA LEU A 165 -27.79 -7.65 17.44
C LEU A 165 -26.70 -8.40 18.22
N ILE A 166 -26.82 -8.39 19.55
CA ILE A 166 -25.78 -8.79 20.50
C ILE A 166 -25.25 -10.22 20.31
N ASN A 167 -26.02 -11.13 19.69
CA ASN A 167 -25.61 -12.52 19.48
C ASN A 167 -25.02 -12.78 18.09
N PHE A 168 -24.90 -11.76 17.22
CA PHE A 168 -24.40 -11.92 15.84
C PHE A 168 -23.06 -12.67 15.74
N ASN A 169 -22.17 -12.45 16.72
CA ASN A 169 -20.87 -13.11 16.85
C ASN A 169 -20.76 -14.09 18.03
N ASN A 170 -21.89 -14.44 18.66
CA ASN A 170 -21.90 -15.28 19.86
C ASN A 170 -21.80 -16.77 19.52
N LYS A 171 -20.58 -17.24 19.26
CA LYS A 171 -20.27 -18.66 18.97
C LYS A 171 -20.66 -19.63 20.09
N ARG A 172 -20.89 -19.14 21.31
CA ARG A 172 -21.30 -19.97 22.46
C ARG A 172 -22.77 -20.40 22.37
N VAL A 173 -23.60 -19.65 21.64
CA VAL A 173 -25.03 -19.94 21.49
C VAL A 173 -25.43 -19.93 20.00
N PRO A 174 -25.14 -21.02 19.25
CA PRO A 174 -25.31 -21.05 17.79
C PRO A 174 -26.73 -20.72 17.31
N LYS A 175 -27.75 -21.05 18.10
CA LYS A 175 -29.16 -20.78 17.75
C LYS A 175 -29.44 -19.26 17.72
N LEU A 176 -29.09 -18.54 18.79
CA LEU A 176 -29.27 -17.09 18.86
C LEU A 176 -28.39 -16.37 17.84
N GLN A 177 -27.19 -16.91 17.58
CA GLN A 177 -26.32 -16.40 16.54
C GLN A 177 -26.98 -16.49 15.16
N ALA A 178 -27.55 -17.65 14.80
CA ALA A 178 -28.23 -17.82 13.52
C ALA A 178 -29.47 -16.92 13.37
N GLU A 179 -30.22 -16.72 14.47
CA GLU A 179 -31.36 -15.80 14.52
C GLU A 179 -30.93 -14.35 14.25
N ASP A 180 -29.94 -13.84 14.99
CA ASP A 180 -29.42 -12.48 14.80
C ASP A 180 -28.77 -12.29 13.42
N GLN A 181 -28.06 -13.29 12.91
CA GLN A 181 -27.52 -13.25 11.54
C GLN A 181 -28.64 -13.15 10.49
N ALA A 182 -29.72 -13.92 10.63
CA ALA A 182 -30.85 -13.84 9.72
C ALA A 182 -31.52 -12.46 9.77
N VAL A 183 -31.69 -11.88 10.97
CA VAL A 183 -32.22 -10.53 11.15
C VAL A 183 -31.33 -9.49 10.49
N TRP A 184 -30.01 -9.59 10.64
CA TRP A 184 -29.07 -8.68 9.99
C TRP A 184 -29.19 -8.72 8.47
N TRP A 185 -29.16 -9.91 7.85
CA TRP A 185 -29.19 -10.02 6.38
C TRP A 185 -30.50 -9.50 5.78
N ASP A 186 -31.63 -9.71 6.46
CA ASP A 186 -32.91 -9.10 6.08
C ASP A 186 -32.88 -7.57 6.23
N THR A 187 -32.35 -7.08 7.35
CA THR A 187 -32.23 -5.64 7.63
C THR A 187 -31.33 -4.94 6.62
N LEU A 188 -30.17 -5.52 6.30
CA LEU A 188 -29.26 -5.04 5.26
C LEU A 188 -29.96 -4.96 3.91
N THR A 189 -30.72 -5.99 3.53
CA THR A 189 -31.47 -6.02 2.27
C THR A 189 -32.49 -4.89 2.21
N LYS A 190 -33.17 -4.58 3.33
CA LYS A 190 -34.09 -3.44 3.43
C LYS A 190 -33.35 -2.11 3.29
N MET A 191 -32.25 -1.92 4.01
CA MET A 191 -31.44 -0.70 3.91
C MET A 191 -30.87 -0.48 2.51
N GLN A 192 -30.39 -1.53 1.83
CA GLN A 192 -29.95 -1.45 0.43
C GLN A 192 -31.06 -0.94 -0.49
N LYS A 193 -32.31 -1.42 -0.31
CA LYS A 193 -33.45 -0.94 -1.10
C LYS A 193 -33.76 0.53 -0.82
N LEU A 194 -33.70 0.97 0.44
CA LEU A 194 -33.89 2.37 0.83
C LEU A 194 -32.82 3.26 0.16
N PHE A 195 -31.54 2.92 0.32
CA PHE A 195 -30.45 3.68 -0.28
C PHE A 195 -30.53 3.75 -1.79
N ARG A 196 -30.77 2.63 -2.48
CA ARG A 196 -30.89 2.62 -3.94
C ARG A 196 -32.08 3.44 -4.44
N LYS A 197 -33.22 3.37 -3.73
CA LYS A 197 -34.41 4.17 -4.06
C LYS A 197 -34.13 5.66 -3.89
N GLY A 198 -33.59 6.06 -2.74
CA GLY A 198 -33.28 7.46 -2.46
C GLY A 198 -32.20 8.02 -3.39
N ALA A 199 -31.13 7.27 -3.62
CA ALA A 199 -30.06 7.68 -4.53
C ALA A 199 -30.56 7.86 -5.98
N ALA A 200 -31.36 6.91 -6.50
CA ALA A 200 -31.93 7.02 -7.85
C ALA A 200 -32.90 8.21 -7.99
N SER A 201 -33.72 8.47 -6.97
CA SER A 201 -34.62 9.63 -6.93
C SER A 201 -33.85 10.95 -6.92
N LEU A 202 -32.84 11.08 -6.06
CA LEU A 202 -32.02 12.29 -5.97
C LEU A 202 -31.17 12.52 -7.23
N PHE A 203 -30.70 11.45 -7.88
CA PHE A 203 -30.04 11.55 -9.18
C PHE A 203 -30.97 12.12 -10.24
N ALA A 204 -32.22 11.63 -10.31
CA ALA A 204 -33.22 12.17 -11.23
C ALA A 204 -33.57 13.65 -10.95
N GLN A 205 -33.41 14.10 -9.70
CA GLN A 205 -33.58 15.50 -9.31
C GLN A 205 -32.31 16.36 -9.51
N GLY A 206 -31.19 15.78 -9.95
CA GLY A 206 -29.90 16.48 -10.09
C GLY A 206 -29.22 16.86 -8.77
N LYS A 207 -29.61 16.23 -7.65
CA LYS A 207 -29.04 16.48 -6.32
C LYS A 207 -27.86 15.59 -5.97
N LEU A 208 -27.75 14.43 -6.63
CA LEU A 208 -26.57 13.57 -6.59
C LEU A 208 -25.99 13.44 -7.99
N ASP A 209 -24.68 13.37 -8.08
CA ASP A 209 -24.01 13.03 -9.34
C ASP A 209 -24.01 11.51 -9.60
N LYS A 210 -23.47 11.12 -10.76
CA LYS A 210 -23.43 9.72 -11.19
C LYS A 210 -22.56 8.86 -10.28
N ASP A 211 -21.43 9.38 -9.80
CA ASP A 211 -20.46 8.62 -9.00
C ASP A 211 -20.97 8.44 -7.57
N GLN A 212 -21.54 9.49 -6.98
CA GLN A 212 -22.24 9.44 -5.69
C GLN A 212 -23.39 8.44 -5.73
N THR A 213 -24.20 8.47 -6.80
CA THR A 213 -25.32 7.53 -6.96
C THR A 213 -24.81 6.10 -7.10
N HIS A 214 -23.81 5.88 -7.96
CA HIS A 214 -23.26 4.55 -8.25
C HIS A 214 -22.60 3.90 -7.03
N ASN A 215 -22.10 4.69 -6.07
CA ASN A 215 -21.55 4.18 -4.79
C ASN A 215 -22.51 3.23 -4.04
N TYR A 216 -23.84 3.42 -4.19
CA TYR A 216 -24.88 2.60 -3.55
C TYR A 216 -25.23 1.30 -4.33
N PHE A 217 -24.72 1.16 -5.55
CA PHE A 217 -24.97 0.02 -6.43
C PHE A 217 -23.71 -0.83 -6.62
N MET A 218 -22.55 -0.29 -6.28
CA MET A 218 -21.24 -0.87 -6.55
C MET A 218 -20.95 -2.13 -5.74
N SER A 219 -20.45 -3.18 -6.39
CA SER A 219 -19.94 -4.37 -5.69
C SER A 219 -18.55 -4.16 -5.08
N VAL A 220 -18.19 -5.00 -4.11
CA VAL A 220 -16.81 -5.00 -3.55
C VAL A 220 -15.78 -5.25 -4.65
N THR A 221 -16.04 -6.21 -5.54
CA THR A 221 -15.14 -6.51 -6.67
C THR A 221 -14.97 -5.30 -7.59
N GLU A 222 -16.05 -4.57 -7.87
CA GLU A 222 -15.93 -3.33 -8.66
C GLU A 222 -15.06 -2.29 -7.94
N ARG A 223 -15.25 -2.07 -6.64
CA ARG A 223 -14.42 -1.15 -5.84
C ARG A 223 -12.94 -1.55 -5.92
N GLU A 224 -12.64 -2.83 -5.82
CA GLU A 224 -11.29 -3.36 -5.94
C GLU A 224 -10.71 -3.12 -7.35
N VAL A 225 -11.48 -3.34 -8.41
CA VAL A 225 -11.05 -3.09 -9.79
C VAL A 225 -10.83 -1.60 -10.07
N ILE A 226 -11.69 -0.72 -9.54
CA ILE A 226 -11.51 0.73 -9.67
C ILE A 226 -10.16 1.14 -9.09
N ASN A 227 -9.84 0.69 -7.88
CA ASN A 227 -8.61 1.07 -7.18
C ASN A 227 -7.38 0.30 -7.67
N GLY A 228 -7.55 -0.93 -8.13
CA GLY A 228 -6.48 -1.83 -8.58
C GLY A 228 -6.08 -1.67 -10.05
N VAL A 229 -7.00 -1.19 -10.90
CA VAL A 229 -6.82 -1.12 -12.36
C VAL A 229 -7.21 0.23 -12.92
N LEU A 230 -8.44 0.70 -12.69
CA LEU A 230 -9.00 1.84 -13.42
C LEU A 230 -8.30 3.17 -13.06
N ASN A 231 -8.06 3.38 -11.77
CA ASN A 231 -7.45 4.61 -11.23
C ASN A 231 -5.90 4.57 -11.21
N VAL A 232 -5.29 3.44 -11.58
CA VAL A 232 -3.83 3.29 -11.55
C VAL A 232 -3.23 3.85 -12.83
N LYS A 233 -2.11 4.60 -12.75
CA LYS A 233 -1.47 5.21 -13.94
C LYS A 233 -0.92 4.17 -14.92
N ASN A 234 -0.21 3.14 -14.42
CA ASN A 234 0.48 2.14 -15.22
C ASN A 234 -0.05 0.72 -14.94
N THR A 235 -0.82 0.16 -15.87
CA THR A 235 -1.35 -1.22 -15.76
C THR A 235 -0.42 -2.26 -16.42
N LYS A 236 0.41 -1.85 -17.39
CA LYS A 236 1.20 -2.73 -18.26
C LYS A 236 2.16 -3.66 -17.53
N ASN A 237 2.78 -3.18 -16.46
CA ASN A 237 3.79 -3.95 -15.72
C ASN A 237 3.25 -4.52 -14.39
N HIS A 238 2.01 -4.22 -14.05
CA HIS A 238 1.50 -4.35 -12.68
C HIS A 238 0.19 -5.13 -12.58
N CYS A 239 -0.65 -5.07 -13.62
CA CYS A 239 -2.01 -5.61 -13.58
C CYS A 239 -2.19 -6.76 -14.58
N LEU A 240 -2.89 -7.81 -14.16
CA LEU A 240 -3.43 -8.86 -15.03
C LEU A 240 -4.94 -9.00 -14.85
N ALA A 241 -5.63 -9.40 -15.92
CA ALA A 241 -7.05 -9.75 -15.86
C ALA A 241 -7.34 -11.09 -16.51
N TYR A 242 -8.15 -11.88 -15.83
CA TYR A 242 -8.64 -13.17 -16.28
C TYR A 242 -10.16 -13.12 -16.32
N ILE A 243 -10.73 -13.28 -17.50
CA ILE A 243 -12.17 -13.20 -17.73
C ILE A 243 -12.68 -14.58 -18.12
N ARG A 244 -13.71 -15.07 -17.42
CA ARG A 244 -14.35 -16.35 -17.73
C ARG A 244 -15.82 -16.16 -18.08
N TYR A 245 -16.25 -16.82 -19.14
CA TYR A 245 -17.64 -16.93 -19.55
C TYR A 245 -18.06 -18.41 -19.58
N ILE A 246 -19.18 -18.73 -18.96
CA ILE A 246 -19.81 -20.05 -18.96
C ILE A 246 -21.03 -19.99 -19.88
N ASN A 247 -21.02 -20.85 -20.87
CA ASN A 247 -22.16 -21.10 -21.73
C ASN A 247 -23.16 -22.04 -21.03
N ASN A 248 -24.44 -21.89 -21.36
CA ASN A 248 -25.49 -22.85 -21.02
C ASN A 248 -25.67 -23.11 -19.51
N ILE A 249 -25.45 -22.10 -18.66
CA ILE A 249 -25.70 -22.20 -17.21
C ILE A 249 -27.13 -22.71 -16.95
N ASN A 250 -27.24 -23.82 -16.23
CA ASN A 250 -28.53 -24.41 -15.90
C ASN A 250 -29.26 -23.62 -14.79
N LEU A 251 -30.13 -22.69 -15.21
CA LEU A 251 -30.95 -21.86 -14.31
C LEU A 251 -32.07 -22.63 -13.60
N GLN A 252 -32.36 -23.89 -13.97
CA GLN A 252 -33.34 -24.71 -13.24
C GLN A 252 -32.78 -25.12 -11.86
N ASN A 253 -31.46 -25.29 -11.76
CA ASN A 253 -30.78 -25.56 -10.48
C ASN A 253 -30.23 -24.26 -9.88
N LEU A 254 -31.13 -23.41 -9.35
CA LEU A 254 -30.78 -22.10 -8.79
C LEU A 254 -29.71 -22.19 -7.69
N LYS A 255 -29.68 -23.28 -6.90
CA LYS A 255 -28.67 -23.49 -5.86
C LYS A 255 -27.25 -23.50 -6.45
N LYS A 256 -27.04 -24.22 -7.56
CA LYS A 256 -25.75 -24.27 -8.25
C LYS A 256 -25.50 -23.05 -9.12
N ALA A 257 -26.51 -22.58 -9.86
CA ALA A 257 -26.38 -21.39 -10.70
C ALA A 257 -25.99 -20.15 -9.88
N SER A 258 -26.55 -19.99 -8.66
CA SER A 258 -26.24 -18.86 -7.77
C SER A 258 -24.77 -18.75 -7.37
N LEU A 259 -23.96 -19.79 -7.57
CA LEU A 259 -22.51 -19.73 -7.35
C LEU A 259 -21.80 -18.89 -8.42
N TYR A 260 -22.36 -18.81 -9.63
CA TYR A 260 -21.72 -18.23 -10.82
C TYR A 260 -22.46 -17.02 -11.40
N VAL A 261 -23.73 -16.80 -11.02
CA VAL A 261 -24.53 -15.64 -11.43
C VAL A 261 -25.29 -15.06 -10.24
N ASP A 262 -25.62 -13.78 -10.29
CA ASP A 262 -26.47 -13.13 -9.28
C ASP A 262 -27.95 -13.44 -9.54
N ILE A 263 -28.65 -13.89 -8.49
CA ILE A 263 -30.05 -14.31 -8.55
C ILE A 263 -30.86 -13.44 -7.60
N LEU A 264 -31.91 -12.81 -8.11
CA LEU A 264 -32.89 -12.03 -7.37
C LEU A 264 -34.29 -12.54 -7.68
N ASN A 265 -35.10 -12.80 -6.64
CA ASN A 265 -36.47 -13.30 -6.78
C ASN A 265 -36.61 -14.53 -7.71
N ARG A 266 -35.70 -15.50 -7.56
CA ARG A 266 -35.63 -16.74 -8.38
C ARG A 266 -35.35 -16.52 -9.88
N SER A 267 -34.87 -15.34 -10.25
CA SER A 267 -34.49 -14.97 -11.62
C SER A 267 -33.12 -14.31 -11.64
N LEU A 268 -32.52 -14.13 -12.82
CA LEU A 268 -31.26 -13.41 -12.95
C LEU A 268 -31.43 -11.95 -12.53
N ASP A 269 -30.50 -11.44 -11.73
CA ASP A 269 -30.43 -10.02 -11.39
C ASP A 269 -29.92 -9.22 -12.60
N THR A 270 -30.84 -8.71 -13.40
CA THR A 270 -30.53 -7.96 -14.63
C THR A 270 -29.73 -6.68 -14.39
N GLU A 271 -29.87 -6.05 -13.21
CA GLU A 271 -29.09 -4.85 -12.86
C GLU A 271 -27.63 -5.26 -12.61
N ALA A 272 -27.41 -6.29 -11.80
CA ALA A 272 -26.07 -6.83 -11.55
C ALA A 272 -25.39 -7.30 -12.84
N CYS A 273 -26.13 -7.96 -13.75
CA CYS A 273 -25.60 -8.36 -15.05
C CYS A 273 -25.14 -7.17 -15.90
N LYS A 274 -25.91 -6.07 -15.94
CA LYS A 274 -25.53 -4.86 -16.70
C LYS A 274 -24.29 -4.19 -16.11
N LEU A 275 -24.22 -4.06 -14.78
CA LEU A 275 -23.06 -3.48 -14.09
C LEU A 275 -21.80 -4.33 -14.32
N LEU A 276 -21.93 -5.65 -14.26
CA LEU A 276 -20.81 -6.55 -14.54
C LEU A 276 -20.37 -6.49 -16.00
N ALA A 277 -21.30 -6.44 -16.96
CA ALA A 277 -20.97 -6.35 -18.38
C ALA A 277 -20.19 -5.07 -18.67
N ASP A 278 -20.61 -3.93 -18.12
CA ASP A 278 -19.86 -2.67 -18.22
C ASP A 278 -18.44 -2.79 -17.61
N LEU A 279 -18.31 -3.37 -16.41
CA LEU A 279 -17.00 -3.55 -15.77
C LEU A 279 -16.08 -4.50 -16.55
N ARG A 280 -16.58 -5.71 -16.87
CA ARG A 280 -15.83 -6.84 -17.42
C ARG A 280 -15.54 -6.70 -18.92
N ASP A 281 -16.50 -6.21 -19.68
CA ASP A 281 -16.44 -6.22 -21.14
C ASP A 281 -16.05 -4.86 -21.72
N VAL A 282 -16.19 -3.77 -20.96
CA VAL A 282 -15.87 -2.41 -21.41
C VAL A 282 -14.71 -1.81 -20.60
N ARG A 283 -14.89 -1.53 -19.30
CA ARG A 283 -13.93 -0.74 -18.53
C ARG A 283 -12.58 -1.43 -18.34
N VAL A 284 -12.57 -2.71 -17.96
CA VAL A 284 -11.32 -3.46 -17.75
C VAL A 284 -10.55 -3.66 -19.06
N PRO A 285 -11.17 -4.15 -20.16
CA PRO A 285 -10.50 -4.30 -21.45
C PRO A 285 -9.95 -2.99 -22.03
N ASN A 286 -10.61 -1.86 -21.79
CA ASN A 286 -10.13 -0.55 -22.26
C ASN A 286 -8.93 -0.03 -21.45
N ARG A 287 -8.67 -0.55 -20.25
CA ARG A 287 -7.62 -0.06 -19.36
C ARG A 287 -6.38 -0.94 -19.29
N ILE A 288 -6.52 -2.25 -19.49
CA ILE A 288 -5.42 -3.22 -19.43
C ILE A 288 -4.91 -3.53 -20.84
N GLU A 289 -3.59 -3.66 -20.98
CA GLU A 289 -2.93 -4.09 -22.21
C GLU A 289 -3.42 -5.48 -22.65
N ALA A 290 -3.66 -5.67 -23.95
CA ALA A 290 -4.19 -6.94 -24.47
C ALA A 290 -3.32 -8.15 -24.09
N SER A 291 -2.00 -7.98 -23.94
CA SER A 291 -1.09 -9.06 -23.50
C SER A 291 -1.26 -9.50 -22.05
N ASN A 292 -1.97 -8.70 -21.25
CA ASN A 292 -2.18 -8.91 -19.81
C ASN A 292 -3.63 -9.32 -19.51
N ILE A 293 -4.46 -9.51 -20.55
CA ILE A 293 -5.83 -9.99 -20.44
C ILE A 293 -5.92 -11.38 -21.04
N GLN A 294 -6.50 -12.31 -20.31
CA GLN A 294 -6.86 -13.62 -20.84
C GLN A 294 -8.37 -13.85 -20.72
N LYS A 295 -8.98 -14.29 -21.81
CA LYS A 295 -10.41 -14.65 -21.84
C LYS A 295 -10.55 -16.16 -22.00
N TYR A 296 -11.56 -16.71 -21.33
CA TYR A 296 -11.93 -18.12 -21.38
C TYR A 296 -13.43 -18.24 -21.58
N THR A 297 -13.82 -19.14 -22.47
CA THR A 297 -15.21 -19.57 -22.63
C THR A 297 -15.25 -21.06 -22.35
N ILE A 298 -16.11 -21.48 -21.44
CA ILE A 298 -16.28 -22.88 -21.03
C ILE A 298 -17.77 -23.25 -21.05
N GLU A 299 -18.07 -24.54 -21.02
CA GLU A 299 -19.44 -25.05 -21.02
C GLU A 299 -19.89 -25.43 -19.61
N TRP A 300 -21.16 -25.21 -19.29
CA TRP A 300 -21.77 -25.79 -18.10
C TRP A 300 -22.01 -27.30 -18.33
N ILE A 301 -21.38 -28.16 -17.53
CA ILE A 301 -21.46 -29.61 -17.71
C ILE A 301 -22.28 -30.26 -16.59
N GLY A 302 -23.31 -31.01 -16.99
CA GLY A 302 -24.13 -31.81 -16.08
C GLY A 302 -24.93 -31.01 -15.06
N ARG A 303 -25.21 -31.62 -13.90
CA ARG A 303 -25.97 -30.99 -12.79
C ARG A 303 -25.12 -30.08 -11.91
N GLU A 304 -23.83 -30.37 -11.82
CA GLU A 304 -22.88 -29.69 -10.95
C GLU A 304 -22.29 -28.42 -11.59
N GLY A 305 -22.27 -28.36 -12.93
CA GLY A 305 -21.83 -27.21 -13.71
C GLY A 305 -20.33 -27.25 -13.98
N LEU A 306 -19.54 -26.69 -13.08
CA LEU A 306 -18.08 -26.69 -13.16
C LEU A 306 -17.52 -27.68 -12.15
N ASP A 307 -16.59 -28.50 -12.61
CA ASP A 307 -15.89 -29.51 -11.83
C ASP A 307 -14.45 -29.67 -12.33
N VAL A 308 -13.52 -30.02 -11.42
CA VAL A 308 -12.08 -30.08 -11.71
C VAL A 308 -11.76 -31.12 -12.78
N ASP A 309 -12.44 -32.26 -12.79
CA ASP A 309 -12.17 -33.35 -13.72
C ASP A 309 -12.69 -33.02 -15.13
N THR A 310 -13.90 -32.45 -15.19
CA THR A 310 -14.53 -32.07 -16.46
C THR A 310 -13.90 -30.83 -17.11
N HIS A 311 -13.22 -29.99 -16.32
CA HIS A 311 -12.62 -28.73 -16.78
C HIS A 311 -11.09 -28.73 -16.62
N GLU A 312 -10.46 -29.89 -16.56
CA GLU A 312 -9.03 -30.02 -16.32
C GLU A 312 -8.18 -29.27 -17.37
N GLU A 313 -8.53 -29.38 -18.65
CA GLU A 313 -7.82 -28.71 -19.74
C GLU A 313 -7.83 -27.18 -19.58
N TYR A 314 -9.00 -26.62 -19.28
CA TYR A 314 -9.16 -25.19 -18.98
C TYR A 314 -8.26 -24.78 -17.81
N LEU A 315 -8.30 -25.53 -16.71
CA LEU A 315 -7.52 -25.23 -15.51
C LEU A 315 -6.02 -25.33 -15.75
N ASN A 316 -5.55 -26.34 -16.46
CA ASN A 316 -4.14 -26.51 -16.79
C ASN A 316 -3.63 -25.38 -17.69
N HIS A 317 -4.43 -24.96 -18.68
CA HIS A 317 -4.10 -23.81 -19.51
C HIS A 317 -4.06 -22.51 -18.68
N PHE A 318 -5.05 -22.30 -17.81
CA PHE A 318 -5.14 -21.16 -16.90
C PHE A 318 -3.93 -21.06 -15.96
N ILE A 319 -3.58 -22.13 -15.25
CA ILE A 319 -2.44 -22.17 -14.33
C ILE A 319 -1.13 -21.89 -15.07
N THR A 320 -0.95 -22.49 -16.25
CA THR A 320 0.25 -22.31 -17.07
C THR A 320 0.38 -20.87 -17.53
N HIS A 321 -0.72 -20.27 -18.00
CA HIS A 321 -0.74 -18.88 -18.44
C HIS A 321 -0.50 -17.91 -17.29
N PHE A 322 -1.13 -18.15 -16.13
CA PHE A 322 -0.91 -17.38 -14.91
C PHE A 322 0.56 -17.39 -14.47
N TYR A 323 1.15 -18.58 -14.34
CA TYR A 323 2.56 -18.73 -13.99
C TYR A 323 3.48 -17.94 -14.93
N LYS A 324 3.33 -18.15 -16.25
CA LYS A 324 4.17 -17.50 -17.26
C LYS A 324 4.07 -15.98 -17.21
N ASN A 325 2.87 -15.42 -17.04
CA ASN A 325 2.70 -13.98 -17.01
C ASN A 325 3.22 -13.34 -15.73
N ILE A 326 2.98 -13.94 -14.57
CA ILE A 326 3.56 -13.42 -13.31
C ILE A 326 5.07 -13.42 -13.39
N VAL A 327 5.68 -14.56 -13.78
CA VAL A 327 7.13 -14.68 -13.95
C VAL A 327 7.67 -13.66 -14.96
N LYS A 328 6.99 -13.47 -16.09
CA LYS A 328 7.38 -12.48 -17.11
C LYS A 328 7.35 -11.05 -16.56
N LEU A 329 6.35 -10.70 -15.75
CA LEU A 329 6.24 -9.37 -15.14
C LEU A 329 7.32 -9.17 -14.06
N VAL A 330 7.60 -10.19 -13.25
CA VAL A 330 8.69 -10.17 -12.26
C VAL A 330 10.05 -10.01 -12.96
N ASP A 331 10.35 -10.83 -13.96
CA ASP A 331 11.61 -10.74 -14.73
C ASP A 331 11.77 -9.37 -15.43
N ARG A 332 10.68 -8.76 -15.88
CA ARG A 332 10.71 -7.42 -16.48
C ARG A 332 10.96 -6.34 -15.41
N ALA A 333 10.39 -6.48 -14.23
CA ALA A 333 10.63 -5.56 -13.12
C ALA A 333 12.09 -5.64 -12.67
N MET A 334 12.63 -6.85 -12.53
CA MET A 334 14.03 -7.07 -12.14
C MET A 334 15.03 -6.57 -13.17
N ARG A 335 14.73 -6.68 -14.47
CA ARG A 335 15.58 -6.09 -15.52
C ARG A 335 15.64 -4.56 -15.49
N LYS A 336 14.68 -3.91 -14.82
CA LYS A 336 14.66 -2.45 -14.65
C LYS A 336 15.31 -2.01 -13.34
N GLU A 337 15.55 -2.92 -12.40
CA GLU A 337 16.38 -2.60 -11.25
C GLU A 337 17.83 -2.41 -11.72
N ASP A 338 18.45 -1.33 -11.24
CA ASP A 338 19.87 -1.12 -11.40
C ASP A 338 20.60 -1.91 -10.31
N SER A 339 21.11 -3.09 -10.68
CA SER A 339 21.91 -3.94 -9.78
C SER A 339 23.40 -3.56 -9.77
N SER A 340 23.78 -2.46 -10.40
CA SER A 340 25.16 -1.95 -10.33
C SER A 340 25.51 -1.48 -8.92
N ALA A 341 26.81 -1.30 -8.65
CA ALA A 341 27.27 -0.71 -7.40
C ALA A 341 26.65 0.67 -7.15
N GLN A 342 26.42 1.46 -8.21
CA GLN A 342 25.75 2.76 -8.13
C GLN A 342 24.27 2.63 -7.77
N GLY A 343 23.56 1.63 -8.32
CA GLY A 343 22.17 1.34 -7.96
C GLY A 343 22.00 0.91 -6.49
N GLN A 344 22.96 0.16 -5.95
CA GLN A 344 22.97 -0.26 -4.54
C GLN A 344 23.08 0.93 -3.59
N ILE A 345 24.06 1.83 -3.81
CA ILE A 345 24.20 3.04 -3.00
C ILE A 345 22.98 3.97 -3.12
N VAL A 346 22.42 4.14 -4.33
CA VAL A 346 21.20 4.93 -4.52
C VAL A 346 20.06 4.37 -3.67
N THR A 347 19.89 3.04 -3.66
CA THR A 347 18.85 2.37 -2.89
C THR A 347 19.05 2.56 -1.38
N GLU A 348 20.30 2.42 -0.90
CA GLU A 348 20.66 2.66 0.51
C GLU A 348 20.35 4.10 0.92
N ILE A 349 20.81 5.11 0.17
CA ILE A 349 20.54 6.52 0.48
C ILE A 349 19.04 6.79 0.46
N LEU A 350 18.32 6.26 -0.54
CA LEU A 350 16.88 6.44 -0.69
C LEU A 350 16.09 5.88 0.51
N GLN A 351 16.51 4.74 1.08
CA GLN A 351 15.90 4.18 2.29
C GLN A 351 15.99 5.14 3.47
N HIS A 352 17.17 5.74 3.70
CA HIS A 352 17.37 6.72 4.77
C HIS A 352 16.56 8.01 4.55
N LEU A 353 16.45 8.49 3.31
CA LEU A 353 15.64 9.66 2.97
C LEU A 353 14.14 9.41 3.21
N HIS A 354 13.62 8.22 2.89
CA HIS A 354 12.24 7.86 3.21
C HIS A 354 11.99 7.73 4.71
N ALA A 355 12.92 7.13 5.45
CA ALA A 355 12.83 7.06 6.91
C ALA A 355 12.76 8.48 7.54
N CYS A 356 13.56 9.41 7.00
CA CYS A 356 13.53 10.82 7.38
C CYS A 356 12.16 11.44 7.09
N ASN A 357 11.70 11.36 5.83
CA ASN A 357 10.45 11.98 5.39
C ASN A 357 9.22 11.44 6.13
N ASN A 358 9.19 10.14 6.43
CA ASN A 358 8.12 9.54 7.24
C ASN A 358 8.10 10.08 8.67
N SER A 359 9.28 10.26 9.28
CA SER A 359 9.41 10.85 10.61
C SER A 359 8.99 12.32 10.66
N VAL A 360 9.25 13.07 9.59
CA VAL A 360 8.86 14.49 9.46
C VAL A 360 7.34 14.67 9.42
N LYS A 361 6.61 13.78 8.72
CA LYS A 361 5.15 13.86 8.56
C LYS A 361 4.37 13.76 9.87
N VAL A 362 4.94 13.09 10.87
CA VAL A 362 4.30 12.83 12.17
C VAL A 362 4.87 13.72 13.28
N PHE A 363 5.73 14.69 12.94
CA PHE A 363 6.40 15.55 13.91
C PHE A 363 5.59 16.80 14.26
N TYR A 364 5.46 17.10 15.57
CA TYR A 364 4.77 18.27 16.10
C TYR A 364 5.55 18.88 17.28
N GLY A 365 5.61 20.22 17.36
CA GLY A 365 6.21 20.97 18.48
C GLY A 365 7.74 21.06 18.48
N ARG A 366 8.31 21.34 19.66
CA ARG A 366 9.77 21.40 19.97
C ARG A 366 10.51 22.57 19.31
N GLU A 367 9.85 23.71 19.21
CA GLU A 367 10.33 24.94 18.59
C GLU A 367 11.65 25.41 19.21
N GLU A 368 11.74 25.46 20.55
CA GLU A 368 12.96 25.86 21.27
C GLU A 368 14.17 24.99 20.87
N GLN A 369 13.94 23.68 20.72
CA GLN A 369 15.00 22.71 20.45
C GLN A 369 15.45 22.81 18.99
N LEU A 370 14.51 23.04 18.08
CA LEU A 370 14.80 23.33 16.67
C LEU A 370 15.59 24.63 16.51
N GLU A 371 15.22 25.71 17.20
CA GLU A 371 15.97 26.97 17.18
C GLU A 371 17.41 26.82 17.69
N ARG A 372 17.63 25.97 18.70
CA ARG A 372 18.98 25.66 19.20
C ARG A 372 19.81 24.92 18.16
N ILE A 373 19.20 23.98 17.45
CA ILE A 373 19.87 23.25 16.36
C ILE A 373 20.14 24.19 15.19
N GLU A 374 19.19 25.05 14.81
CA GLU A 374 19.36 26.07 13.76
C GLU A 374 20.54 27.00 14.07
N ARG A 375 20.60 27.55 15.29
CA ARG A 375 21.72 28.39 15.75
C ARG A 375 23.06 27.67 15.67
N TYR A 376 23.09 26.37 15.96
CA TYR A 376 24.30 25.55 15.83
C TYR A 376 24.69 25.34 14.35
N MET A 377 23.71 25.05 13.49
CA MET A 377 23.92 24.80 12.06
C MET A 377 24.45 26.04 11.34
N LEU A 378 23.88 27.22 11.65
CA LEU A 378 24.27 28.50 11.04
C LEU A 378 25.46 29.18 11.75
N GLY A 379 25.81 28.73 12.97
CA GLY A 379 26.87 29.32 13.77
C GLY A 379 28.29 28.86 13.39
N THR A 380 29.28 29.38 14.10
CA THR A 380 30.72 29.13 13.85
C THR A 380 31.30 27.94 14.62
N SER A 381 30.47 27.17 15.35
CA SER A 381 30.92 26.00 16.11
C SER A 381 31.60 24.96 15.20
N ASP A 382 32.79 24.52 15.60
CA ASP A 382 33.57 23.45 14.98
C ASP A 382 33.38 22.10 15.68
N LYS A 383 32.48 21.97 16.64
CA LYS A 383 32.23 20.72 17.38
C LYS A 383 30.93 20.05 16.92
N PRO A 384 30.85 18.71 16.88
CA PRO A 384 29.58 18.00 16.64
C PRO A 384 28.56 18.30 17.75
N ILE A 385 27.27 18.35 17.39
CA ILE A 385 26.17 18.39 18.35
C ILE A 385 25.62 16.99 18.58
N VAL A 386 25.31 16.66 19.83
CA VAL A 386 24.72 15.37 20.22
C VAL A 386 23.36 15.61 20.87
N LEU A 387 22.34 14.95 20.34
CA LEU A 387 21.01 14.88 20.92
C LEU A 387 20.94 13.62 21.79
N TYR A 388 20.73 13.80 23.10
CA TYR A 388 20.65 12.70 24.06
C TYR A 388 19.37 12.81 24.90
N GLY A 389 19.00 11.70 25.54
CA GLY A 389 17.80 11.57 26.36
C GLY A 389 17.25 10.15 26.34
N GLU A 390 16.23 9.88 27.14
CA GLU A 390 15.62 8.55 27.29
C GLU A 390 15.06 7.96 25.97
N GLY A 391 14.94 6.63 25.91
CA GLY A 391 14.30 5.95 24.78
C GLY A 391 12.87 6.43 24.56
N GLY A 392 12.47 6.64 23.29
CA GLY A 392 11.11 7.08 22.96
C GLY A 392 10.81 8.57 23.15
N CYS A 393 11.73 9.38 23.66
CA CYS A 393 11.51 10.83 23.86
C CYS A 393 11.52 11.67 22.55
N GLY A 394 11.53 11.05 21.36
CA GLY A 394 11.38 11.75 20.07
C GLY A 394 12.66 12.32 19.44
N LYS A 395 13.86 11.87 19.85
CA LYS A 395 15.15 12.33 19.29
C LYS A 395 15.25 12.14 17.78
N THR A 396 14.92 10.93 17.31
CA THR A 396 14.92 10.56 15.88
C THR A 396 14.04 11.49 15.06
N SER A 397 12.84 11.79 15.54
CA SER A 397 11.90 12.70 14.85
C SER A 397 12.41 14.16 14.87
N LEU A 398 13.04 14.61 15.95
CA LEU A 398 13.66 15.95 16.03
C LEU A 398 14.84 16.08 15.05
N LEU A 399 15.70 15.06 14.96
CA LEU A 399 16.82 15.00 14.01
C LEU A 399 16.31 14.99 12.56
N ALA A 400 15.29 14.18 12.27
CA ALA A 400 14.66 14.15 10.94
C ALA A 400 14.05 15.50 10.55
N LYS A 401 13.35 16.17 11.47
CA LYS A 401 12.79 17.50 11.23
C LYS A 401 13.90 18.54 10.98
N SER A 402 14.98 18.49 11.74
CA SER A 402 16.13 19.37 11.56
C SER A 402 16.78 19.19 10.19
N ALA A 403 16.93 17.95 9.73
CA ALA A 403 17.44 17.65 8.39
C ALA A 403 16.54 18.22 7.28
N ALA A 404 15.22 18.17 7.45
CA ALA A 404 14.28 18.74 6.49
C ALA A 404 14.34 20.27 6.41
N LEU A 405 14.41 20.93 7.57
CA LEU A 405 14.56 22.40 7.64
C LEU A 405 15.92 22.85 7.10
N THR A 406 16.96 22.03 7.27
CA THR A 406 18.31 22.33 6.76
C THR A 406 18.29 22.52 5.25
N THR A 407 17.73 21.57 4.51
CA THR A 407 17.71 21.60 3.05
C THR A 407 16.77 22.68 2.51
N ASN A 408 15.62 22.89 3.15
CA ASN A 408 14.55 23.72 2.60
C ASN A 408 14.61 25.19 3.07
N ASP A 409 15.06 25.43 4.30
CA ASP A 409 14.96 26.75 4.96
C ASP A 409 16.35 27.29 5.34
N TRP A 410 17.09 26.60 6.21
CA TRP A 410 18.31 27.14 6.83
C TRP A 410 19.43 27.38 5.80
N PHE A 411 19.55 26.50 4.80
CA PHE A 411 20.54 26.61 3.73
C PHE A 411 19.93 26.85 2.35
N ALA A 412 18.70 27.40 2.27
CA ALA A 412 17.95 27.60 1.02
C ALA A 412 18.70 28.41 -0.06
N LYS A 413 19.69 29.22 0.34
CA LYS A 413 20.48 30.10 -0.57
C LYS A 413 21.71 29.40 -1.15
N VAL A 414 22.07 28.22 -0.67
CA VAL A 414 23.23 27.44 -1.11
C VAL A 414 22.79 26.01 -1.47
N ARG A 415 23.72 25.16 -1.91
CA ARG A 415 23.42 23.76 -2.25
C ARG A 415 24.03 22.83 -1.19
N PRO A 416 23.40 22.66 -0.02
CA PRO A 416 23.94 21.79 1.02
C PRO A 416 23.94 20.34 0.55
N ILE A 417 25.00 19.61 0.89
CA ILE A 417 25.04 18.15 0.76
C ILE A 417 24.63 17.58 2.12
N CYS A 418 23.44 16.99 2.18
CA CYS A 418 22.89 16.41 3.39
C CYS A 418 23.08 14.89 3.39
N ILE A 419 23.83 14.37 4.35
CA ILE A 419 24.02 12.94 4.53
C ILE A 419 23.22 12.51 5.74
N ILE A 420 22.16 11.74 5.50
CA ILE A 420 21.25 11.27 6.53
C ILE A 420 21.41 9.76 6.65
N ARG A 421 21.65 9.25 7.85
CA ARG A 421 21.72 7.82 8.15
C ARG A 421 20.94 7.50 9.44
N PHE A 422 19.94 6.64 9.32
CA PHE A 422 19.26 6.00 10.44
C PHE A 422 19.93 4.66 10.71
N LEU A 423 20.84 4.64 11.67
CA LEU A 423 21.71 3.50 11.90
C LEU A 423 20.89 2.33 12.47
N GLY A 424 21.18 1.11 12.01
CA GLY A 424 20.43 -0.10 12.35
C GLY A 424 19.13 -0.32 11.57
N THR A 425 18.79 0.53 10.59
CA THR A 425 17.55 0.38 9.80
C THR A 425 17.73 -0.36 8.48
N THR A 426 18.98 -0.52 8.02
CA THR A 426 19.36 -1.26 6.81
C THR A 426 20.50 -2.23 7.14
N PRO A 427 20.74 -3.29 6.34
CA PRO A 427 21.88 -4.19 6.55
C PRO A 427 23.23 -3.44 6.55
N ASP A 428 23.41 -2.50 5.63
CA ASP A 428 24.65 -1.73 5.49
C ASP A 428 24.82 -0.67 6.59
N SER A 429 23.73 -0.23 7.22
CA SER A 429 23.75 0.71 8.36
C SER A 429 23.82 0.03 9.73
N SER A 430 23.94 -1.30 9.79
CA SER A 430 24.03 -2.06 11.04
C SER A 430 25.47 -2.26 11.54
N ALA A 431 26.46 -2.05 10.66
CA ALA A 431 27.88 -2.16 10.97
C ALA A 431 28.66 -0.93 10.52
N LEU A 432 29.71 -0.57 11.28
CA LEU A 432 30.45 0.69 11.09
C LEU A 432 31.13 0.78 9.71
N THR A 433 31.83 -0.26 9.28
CA THR A 433 32.57 -0.28 8.00
C THR A 433 31.66 -0.04 6.79
N PRO A 434 30.59 -0.83 6.54
CA PRO A 434 29.72 -0.59 5.38
C PRO A 434 29.01 0.77 5.44
N THR A 435 28.64 1.23 6.65
CA THR A 435 28.06 2.58 6.84
C THR A 435 29.04 3.66 6.38
N LEU A 436 30.30 3.58 6.82
CA LEU A 436 31.33 4.55 6.47
C LEU A 436 31.68 4.51 4.99
N ILE A 437 31.77 3.32 4.38
CA ILE A 437 31.96 3.19 2.92
C ILE A 437 30.84 3.91 2.17
N SER A 438 29.57 3.66 2.55
CA SER A 438 28.40 4.32 1.95
C SER A 438 28.43 5.85 2.10
N ILE A 439 28.82 6.36 3.28
CA ILE A 439 28.97 7.80 3.52
C ILE A 439 30.10 8.37 2.64
N CYS A 440 31.27 7.72 2.61
CA CYS A 440 32.40 8.15 1.79
C CYS A 440 32.03 8.19 0.30
N GLN A 441 31.38 7.15 -0.21
CA GLN A 441 30.90 7.09 -1.59
C GLN A 441 29.91 8.22 -1.89
N GLN A 442 28.98 8.53 -0.98
CA GLN A 442 28.04 9.65 -1.16
C GLN A 442 28.77 11.01 -1.18
N ILE A 443 29.75 11.23 -0.31
CA ILE A 443 30.57 12.46 -0.32
C ILE A 443 31.35 12.54 -1.64
N SER A 444 32.06 11.46 -1.99
CA SER A 444 32.88 11.39 -3.21
C SER A 444 32.06 11.66 -4.47
N TYR A 445 30.82 11.15 -4.56
CA TYR A 445 29.94 11.42 -5.70
C TYR A 445 29.65 12.92 -5.84
N ASN A 446 29.25 13.60 -4.75
CA ASN A 446 28.87 15.00 -4.81
C ASN A 446 30.06 15.95 -5.07
N PHE A 447 31.27 15.56 -4.70
CA PHE A 447 32.50 16.31 -4.95
C PHE A 447 33.29 15.81 -6.17
N MET A 448 32.73 14.91 -6.99
CA MET A 448 33.35 14.35 -8.19
C MET A 448 34.72 13.68 -7.93
N LEU A 449 34.84 12.98 -6.81
CA LEU A 449 36.02 12.23 -6.40
C LEU A 449 35.90 10.74 -6.78
N PRO A 450 37.01 10.06 -7.10
CA PRO A 450 36.97 8.69 -7.55
C PRO A 450 36.74 7.70 -6.40
N PHE A 451 36.01 6.61 -6.66
CA PHE A 451 35.61 5.64 -5.64
C PHE A 451 36.67 4.58 -5.32
N ASP A 452 37.64 4.39 -6.22
CA ASP A 452 38.75 3.43 -6.09
C ASP A 452 39.70 3.76 -4.93
N GLN A 453 39.66 4.98 -4.42
CA GLN A 453 40.46 5.45 -3.29
C GLN A 453 39.83 5.15 -1.92
N ILE A 454 38.61 4.60 -1.88
CA ILE A 454 37.91 4.32 -0.62
C ILE A 454 38.43 3.00 -0.05
N PRO A 455 39.08 3.00 1.12
CA PRO A 455 39.62 1.78 1.72
C PRO A 455 38.53 0.90 2.33
N ASP A 456 38.72 -0.43 2.30
CA ASP A 456 37.81 -1.38 2.95
C ASP A 456 38.12 -1.59 4.44
N ASP A 457 39.36 -1.31 4.86
CA ASP A 457 39.80 -1.44 6.26
C ASP A 457 39.40 -0.23 7.11
N LEU A 458 38.92 -0.48 8.33
CA LEU A 458 38.30 0.54 9.19
C LEU A 458 39.22 1.74 9.51
N VAL A 459 40.50 1.49 9.80
CA VAL A 459 41.47 2.53 10.18
C VAL A 459 41.76 3.50 9.02
N PRO A 460 42.20 3.02 7.83
CA PRO A 460 42.39 3.91 6.68
C PRO A 460 41.08 4.51 6.18
N LEU A 461 39.95 3.78 6.26
CA LEU A 461 38.62 4.32 5.93
C LEU A 461 38.24 5.50 6.82
N THR A 462 38.52 5.43 8.12
CA THR A 462 38.27 6.53 9.06
C THR A 462 39.13 7.76 8.73
N ALA A 463 40.39 7.55 8.34
CA ALA A 463 41.27 8.64 7.91
C ALA A 463 40.77 9.27 6.61
N HIS A 464 40.36 8.44 5.64
CA HIS A 464 39.79 8.88 4.38
C HIS A 464 38.49 9.68 4.59
N PHE A 465 37.58 9.20 5.43
CA PHE A 465 36.35 9.92 5.82
C PHE A 465 36.67 11.31 6.38
N LYS A 466 37.62 11.41 7.32
CA LYS A 466 38.03 12.70 7.91
C LYS A 466 38.61 13.66 6.85
N GLN A 467 39.36 13.14 5.88
CA GLN A 467 39.85 13.93 4.75
C GLN A 467 38.71 14.43 3.85
N LEU A 468 37.73 13.57 3.55
CA LEU A 468 36.57 13.94 2.72
C LEU A 468 35.77 15.12 3.30
N LEU A 469 35.66 15.21 4.63
CA LEU A 469 34.98 16.34 5.28
C LEU A 469 35.63 17.70 5.00
N THR A 470 36.90 17.74 4.59
CA THR A 470 37.63 18.99 4.31
C THR A 470 37.29 19.62 2.96
N TYR A 471 36.60 18.90 2.06
CA TYR A 471 36.16 19.39 0.75
C TYR A 471 34.93 20.30 0.82
N ALA A 472 34.26 20.37 1.98
CA ALA A 472 33.12 21.25 2.22
C ALA A 472 33.50 22.72 1.98
N ASN A 473 32.62 23.47 1.31
CA ASN A 473 32.86 24.85 0.92
C ASN A 473 31.59 25.71 1.09
N PRO A 474 31.67 27.05 1.00
CA PRO A 474 30.51 27.92 1.21
C PRO A 474 29.33 27.63 0.27
N GLN A 475 29.59 27.20 -0.96
CA GLN A 475 28.56 26.92 -1.97
C GLN A 475 27.93 25.53 -1.78
N GLN A 476 28.72 24.57 -1.28
CA GLN A 476 28.33 23.20 -0.97
C GLN A 476 28.77 22.81 0.45
N PRO A 477 28.09 23.33 1.49
CA PRO A 477 28.36 22.92 2.86
C PRO A 477 27.95 21.46 3.05
N LEU A 478 28.67 20.74 3.92
CA LEU A 478 28.46 19.32 4.18
C LEU A 478 27.81 19.11 5.55
N ILE A 479 26.66 18.47 5.58
CA ILE A 479 25.84 18.35 6.79
C ILE A 479 25.47 16.88 7.03
N LEU A 480 25.92 16.32 8.15
CA LEU A 480 25.70 14.93 8.51
C LEU A 480 24.69 14.82 9.65
N PHE A 481 23.67 13.99 9.44
CA PHE A 481 22.66 13.61 10.42
C PHE A 481 22.73 12.11 10.66
N LEU A 482 23.13 11.73 11.87
CA LEU A 482 23.35 10.33 12.26
C LEU A 482 22.41 9.98 13.40
N ASP A 483 21.38 9.17 13.14
CA ASP A 483 20.48 8.70 14.18
C ASP A 483 20.99 7.40 14.81
N SER A 484 20.82 7.27 16.13
CA SER A 484 21.11 6.05 16.90
C SER A 484 22.54 5.52 16.74
N VAL A 485 23.56 6.40 16.90
CA VAL A 485 24.99 6.02 16.74
C VAL A 485 25.44 4.92 17.70
N ASP A 486 24.71 4.69 18.79
CA ASP A 486 24.93 3.62 19.74
C ASP A 486 24.54 2.22 19.24
N GLN A 487 23.78 2.11 18.14
CA GLN A 487 23.34 0.82 17.57
C GLN A 487 24.35 0.19 16.59
N LEU A 488 25.42 0.89 16.21
CA LEU A 488 26.42 0.37 15.28
C LEU A 488 27.25 -0.76 15.90
N THR A 489 27.24 -1.92 15.24
CA THR A 489 28.10 -3.06 15.58
C THR A 489 29.51 -2.88 14.98
N GLY A 490 30.54 -3.44 15.66
CA GLY A 490 31.95 -3.35 15.22
C GLY A 490 32.77 -2.23 15.88
N ALA A 491 32.17 -1.39 16.72
CA ALA A 491 32.88 -0.47 17.61
C ALA A 491 33.35 -1.20 18.89
N GLN A 492 34.13 -2.28 18.73
CA GLN A 492 34.43 -3.25 19.81
C GLN A 492 35.45 -2.81 20.88
N ASP A 493 35.95 -1.59 20.85
CA ASP A 493 36.81 -1.06 21.92
C ASP A 493 36.22 0.19 22.56
N ALA A 494 36.62 0.47 23.80
CA ALA A 494 36.08 1.42 24.79
C ALA A 494 35.73 2.87 24.32
N ASN A 495 35.95 3.22 23.06
CA ASN A 495 35.59 4.49 22.43
C ASN A 495 34.57 4.31 21.30
N LYS A 496 33.29 4.12 21.65
CA LYS A 496 32.15 3.85 20.74
C LYS A 496 31.95 4.83 19.55
N VAL A 497 32.67 5.97 19.49
CA VAL A 497 32.52 7.02 18.46
C VAL A 497 33.86 7.63 18.01
N SER A 498 35.00 6.94 18.17
CA SER A 498 36.34 7.47 17.82
C SER A 498 36.54 7.80 16.33
N TRP A 499 35.71 7.21 15.48
CA TRP A 499 35.69 7.45 14.04
C TRP A 499 35.18 8.86 13.70
N LEU A 500 34.33 9.45 14.54
CA LEU A 500 33.82 10.80 14.36
C LEU A 500 34.85 11.84 14.86
N PRO A 501 35.18 12.86 14.07
CA PRO A 501 36.12 13.89 14.49
C PRO A 501 35.55 14.77 15.61
N THR A 502 36.39 15.11 16.59
CA THR A 502 36.04 16.03 17.70
C THR A 502 36.03 17.50 17.28
N ARG A 503 36.72 17.82 16.17
CA ARG A 503 36.69 19.12 15.49
C ARG A 503 36.38 18.94 14.02
N LEU A 504 35.41 19.68 13.53
CA LEU A 504 34.88 19.66 12.18
C LEU A 504 35.58 20.73 11.33
N PRO A 505 35.88 20.45 10.05
CA PRO A 505 36.33 21.45 9.10
C PRO A 505 35.32 22.60 8.92
N SER A 506 35.78 23.71 8.34
CA SER A 506 34.88 24.82 7.97
C SER A 506 33.78 24.34 7.02
N TYR A 507 32.57 24.91 7.16
CA TYR A 507 31.40 24.54 6.35
C TYR A 507 30.94 23.08 6.49
N CYS A 508 31.43 22.36 7.51
CA CYS A 508 30.98 21.02 7.87
C CYS A 508 30.21 21.05 9.21
N LYS A 509 29.06 20.39 9.26
CA LYS A 509 28.24 20.25 10.48
C LYS A 509 27.83 18.81 10.68
N VAL A 510 27.88 18.35 11.92
CA VAL A 510 27.44 17.00 12.30
C VAL A 510 26.47 17.09 13.46
N SER A 511 25.34 16.40 13.35
CA SER A 511 24.36 16.19 14.40
C SER A 511 24.10 14.68 14.57
N ALA A 512 24.31 14.18 15.78
CA ALA A 512 24.13 12.77 16.10
C ALA A 512 23.13 12.54 17.25
N CYS A 513 22.32 11.49 17.17
CA CYS A 513 21.47 11.05 18.29
C CYS A 513 22.11 9.88 19.03
N ARG A 514 22.03 9.90 20.37
CA ARG A 514 22.46 8.79 21.24
C ARG A 514 21.46 8.57 22.38
N LEU A 515 21.31 7.33 22.85
CA LEU A 515 20.62 7.03 24.12
C LEU A 515 21.46 7.49 25.33
N GLU A 516 20.77 7.99 26.36
CA GLU A 516 21.35 8.40 27.65
C GLU A 516 21.86 7.21 28.48
#